data_AF-W2T1U2-F1
#
_entry.id   AF-W2T1U2-F1
#
_cell.length_a   1.000
_cell.length_b   1.000
_cell.length_c   1.000
_cell.angle_alpha   90.00
_cell.angle_beta   90.00
_cell.angle_gamma   90.00
#
_symmetry.space_group_name_H-M   'P 1'
#
loop_
_entity.id
_entity.type
_entity.pdbx_description
1 polymer ?
#
loop_
_entity_poly.entity_id
_entity_poly.type
_entity_poly.pdbx_seq_one_letter_code
_entity_poly.pdbx_strand_id
1 'polypeptide(L)'
;MRHQFIGTYSGVTRMYPRRHWKIEPAPITIDLFDPKFRPWFVNAESAPKDIVFLIDYSGSVKGPTMHLIKITMMYILSTLSPNDFFFGVYFNSVFAPVLPCANGTFLPATTSNKKVPFFSRLNTRIYFTIFYFFYFTTSYMAHN
;
A
#
# COMPACT_ATOMS: atom_id res chain seq x y z
N MET A 1 2.74 20.02 30.52
CA MET A 1 1.49 19.21 30.51
C MET A 1 1.48 18.39 29.22
N ARG A 2 1.34 17.05 29.30
CA ARG A 2 1.33 16.17 28.12
C ARG A 2 -0.07 16.13 27.50
N HIS A 3 -0.16 15.93 26.19
CA HIS A 3 -1.46 15.72 25.52
C HIS A 3 -1.99 14.33 25.82
N GLN A 4 -3.31 14.24 25.97
CA GLN A 4 -4.03 12.98 26.11
C GLN A 4 -4.95 12.79 24.90
N PHE A 5 -4.97 11.59 24.35
CA PHE A 5 -5.78 11.21 23.20
C PHE A 5 -6.60 9.98 23.56
N ILE A 6 -7.88 9.98 23.19
CA ILE A 6 -8.78 8.83 23.31
C ILE A 6 -9.39 8.62 21.92
N GLY A 7 -9.16 7.45 21.32
CA GLY A 7 -9.87 7.00 20.12
C GLY A 7 -10.91 5.94 20.51
N THR A 8 -12.06 5.92 19.84
CA THR A 8 -13.07 4.88 20.01
C THR A 8 -13.16 4.00 18.75
N TYR A 9 -13.65 2.78 18.90
CA TYR A 9 -13.93 1.90 17.76
C TYR A 9 -15.00 2.47 16.80
N SER A 10 -15.83 3.39 17.27
CA SER A 10 -16.77 4.13 16.41
C SER A 10 -16.09 5.21 15.54
N GLY A 11 -14.79 5.45 15.70
CA GLY A 11 -14.03 6.45 14.93
C GLY A 11 -14.04 7.85 15.54
N VAL A 12 -14.64 8.03 16.73
CA VAL A 12 -14.63 9.32 17.44
C VAL A 12 -13.31 9.47 18.20
N THR A 13 -12.70 10.66 18.13
CA THR A 13 -11.49 10.98 18.90
C THR A 13 -11.73 12.16 19.84
N ARG A 14 -11.14 12.12 21.03
CA ARG A 14 -11.12 13.22 22.00
C ARG A 14 -9.69 13.53 22.43
N MET A 15 -9.41 14.82 22.59
CA MET A 15 -8.09 15.34 22.90
C MET A 15 -8.14 16.31 24.07
N TYR A 16 -7.20 16.17 25.00
CA TYR A 16 -7.01 17.09 26.12
C TYR A 16 -5.57 17.61 26.20
N PRO A 17 -5.33 18.92 26.40
CA PRO A 17 -6.33 19.99 26.41
C PRO A 17 -6.96 20.19 25.03
N ARG A 18 -8.17 20.76 24.99
CA ARG A 18 -8.90 21.02 23.73
C ARG A 18 -8.03 21.88 22.81
N ARG A 19 -7.92 21.46 21.54
CA ARG A 19 -7.29 22.24 20.47
C ARG A 19 -8.23 22.29 19.28
N HIS A 20 -8.11 23.38 18.52
CA HIS A 20 -8.79 23.45 17.23
C HIS A 20 -8.18 22.44 16.27
N TRP A 21 -9.06 21.72 15.56
CA TRP A 21 -8.65 20.82 14.49
C TRP A 21 -8.13 21.67 13.34
N LYS A 22 -6.83 21.57 13.06
CA LYS A 22 -6.18 22.34 11.99
C LYS A 22 -6.05 21.44 10.77
N ILE A 23 -6.66 21.87 9.66
CA ILE A 23 -6.51 21.23 8.36
C ILE A 23 -5.80 22.26 7.47
N GLU A 24 -4.60 21.95 7.01
CA GLU A 24 -3.78 22.87 6.21
C GLU A 24 -3.43 22.19 4.87
N PRO A 25 -3.71 22.82 3.71
CA PRO A 25 -4.38 24.12 3.50
C PRO A 25 -5.93 24.08 3.63
N ALA A 26 -6.48 25.00 4.41
CA ALA A 26 -7.87 25.03 4.88
C ALA A 26 -9.01 25.14 3.82
N PRO A 27 -8.84 25.73 2.61
CA PRO A 27 -9.98 25.84 1.68
C PRO A 27 -10.12 24.66 0.70
N ILE A 28 -9.13 23.77 0.58
CA ILE A 28 -9.08 22.75 -0.49
C ILE A 28 -9.04 21.32 0.06
N THR A 29 -8.69 21.14 1.34
CA THR A 29 -8.38 19.81 1.87
C THR A 29 -9.47 19.26 2.78
N ILE A 30 -9.95 18.06 2.44
CA ILE A 30 -10.76 17.22 3.31
C ILE A 30 -9.79 16.37 4.13
N ASP A 31 -9.95 16.38 5.45
CA ASP A 31 -9.14 15.52 6.32
C ASP A 31 -9.70 14.08 6.31
N LEU A 32 -8.81 13.13 6.07
CA LEU A 32 -9.09 11.69 6.10
C LEU A 32 -8.68 11.06 7.45
N PHE A 33 -8.72 11.85 8.53
CA PHE A 33 -8.35 11.38 9.85
C PHE A 33 -9.39 10.40 10.39
N ASP A 34 -8.92 9.19 10.71
CA ASP A 34 -9.64 8.20 11.50
C ASP A 34 -8.64 7.65 12.54
N PRO A 35 -9.00 7.66 13.86
CA PRO A 35 -8.12 7.18 14.91
C PRO A 35 -7.71 5.71 14.72
N LYS A 36 -8.57 4.87 14.12
CA LYS A 36 -8.33 3.42 13.96
C LYS A 36 -7.16 3.09 13.04
N PHE A 37 -6.81 3.99 12.13
CA PHE A 37 -5.66 3.82 11.24
C PHE A 37 -4.39 4.51 11.76
N ARG A 38 -4.43 5.13 12.95
CA ARG A 38 -3.26 5.81 13.51
C ARG A 38 -2.34 4.82 14.21
N PRO A 39 -1.01 4.91 14.03
CA PRO A 39 -0.06 3.99 14.64
C PRO A 39 -0.21 3.86 16.16
N TRP A 40 -0.52 4.95 16.86
CA TRP A 40 -0.70 4.93 18.32
C TRP A 40 -1.94 4.13 18.76
N PHE A 41 -3.00 4.10 17.94
CA PHE A 41 -4.20 3.32 18.23
C PHE A 41 -3.94 1.84 17.92
N VAL A 42 -3.40 1.56 16.72
CA VAL A 42 -3.09 0.19 16.28
C VAL A 42 -2.08 -0.50 17.22
N ASN A 43 -1.03 0.20 17.65
CA ASN A 43 -0.02 -0.36 18.54
C ASN A 43 -0.54 -0.58 19.98
N ALA A 44 -1.62 0.11 20.39
CA ALA A 44 -2.24 -0.11 21.69
C ALA A 44 -3.22 -1.30 21.68
N GLU A 45 -3.87 -1.51 20.53
CA GLU A 45 -4.87 -2.56 20.33
C GLU A 45 -4.27 -3.92 19.94
N SER A 46 -3.17 -3.91 19.17
CA SER A 46 -2.64 -5.12 18.54
C SER A 46 -1.19 -5.40 18.94
N ALA A 47 -0.92 -6.68 19.19
CA ALA A 47 0.44 -7.20 19.32
C ALA A 47 1.13 -7.28 17.94
N PRO A 48 2.47 -7.35 17.90
CA PRO A 48 3.20 -7.65 16.67
C PRO A 48 2.68 -8.91 15.98
N LYS A 49 2.58 -8.87 14.65
CA LYS A 49 2.00 -9.95 13.84
C LYS A 49 2.88 -10.35 12.66
N ASP A 50 2.80 -11.62 12.30
CA ASP A 50 3.48 -12.21 11.14
C ASP A 50 2.47 -12.51 10.04
N ILE A 51 2.64 -11.91 8.86
CA ILE A 51 1.67 -11.99 7.75
C ILE A 51 2.29 -12.67 6.54
N VAL A 52 1.57 -13.64 5.95
CA VAL A 52 1.96 -14.27 4.69
C VAL A 52 0.98 -13.84 3.60
N PHE A 53 1.50 -13.21 2.54
CA PHE A 53 0.75 -12.93 1.33
C PHE A 53 0.84 -14.12 0.39
N LEU A 54 -0.30 -14.73 0.09
CA LEU A 54 -0.44 -15.76 -0.94
C LEU A 54 -1.16 -15.16 -2.15
N ILE A 55 -0.42 -14.98 -3.24
CA ILE A 55 -0.87 -14.20 -4.40
C ILE A 55 -1.12 -15.13 -5.57
N ASP A 56 -2.35 -15.17 -6.05
CA ASP A 56 -2.65 -15.83 -7.32
C ASP A 56 -1.97 -15.05 -8.47
N TYR A 57 -1.20 -15.76 -9.30
CA TYR A 57 -0.56 -15.26 -10.52
C TYR A 57 -0.97 -16.10 -11.75
N SER A 58 -2.18 -16.67 -11.70
CA SER A 58 -2.79 -17.40 -12.80
C SER A 58 -3.24 -16.47 -13.95
N GLY A 59 -3.76 -17.06 -15.03
CA GLY A 59 -4.24 -16.30 -16.18
C GLY A 59 -5.45 -15.39 -15.89
N SER A 60 -6.31 -15.77 -14.93
CA SER A 60 -7.57 -15.08 -14.62
C SER A 60 -7.38 -13.74 -13.93
N VAL A 61 -6.26 -13.57 -13.22
CA VAL A 61 -5.95 -12.34 -12.49
C VAL A 61 -5.19 -11.33 -13.35
N LYS A 62 -4.91 -11.62 -14.63
CA LYS A 62 -4.22 -10.69 -15.52
C LYS A 62 -5.02 -9.41 -15.76
N GLY A 63 -4.32 -8.28 -15.94
CA GLY A 63 -4.95 -6.98 -16.24
C GLY A 63 -5.47 -6.26 -14.98
N PRO A 64 -6.72 -5.75 -14.96
CA PRO A 64 -7.25 -4.94 -13.85
C PRO A 64 -7.22 -5.64 -12.50
N THR A 65 -7.49 -6.95 -12.44
CA THR A 65 -7.49 -7.72 -11.19
C THR A 65 -6.11 -7.71 -10.52
N MET A 66 -5.04 -7.91 -11.28
CA MET A 66 -3.66 -7.79 -10.78
C MET A 66 -3.37 -6.38 -10.27
N HIS A 67 -3.90 -5.35 -10.94
CA HIS A 67 -3.75 -3.97 -10.48
C HIS A 67 -4.44 -3.74 -9.12
N LEU A 68 -5.66 -4.25 -8.94
CA LEU A 68 -6.36 -4.20 -7.65
C LEU A 68 -5.61 -4.98 -6.57
N ILE A 69 -5.11 -6.18 -6.86
CA ILE A 69 -4.30 -6.96 -5.92
C ILE A 69 -3.07 -6.15 -5.47
N LYS A 70 -2.37 -5.50 -6.40
CA LYS A 70 -1.22 -4.63 -6.09
C LYS A 70 -1.61 -3.50 -5.15
N ILE A 71 -2.70 -2.77 -5.44
CA ILE A 71 -3.18 -1.67 -4.59
C ILE A 71 -3.56 -2.18 -3.20
N THR A 72 -4.35 -3.26 -3.11
CA THR A 72 -4.78 -3.86 -1.84
C THR A 72 -3.59 -4.28 -1.00
N MET A 73 -2.58 -4.92 -1.60
CA MET A 73 -1.37 -5.29 -0.88
C MET A 73 -0.56 -4.09 -0.41
N MET A 74 -0.41 -3.04 -1.23
CA MET A 74 0.23 -1.79 -0.80
C MET A 74 -0.53 -1.15 0.37
N TYR A 75 -1.86 -1.17 0.32
CA TYR A 75 -2.70 -0.68 1.40
C TYR A 75 -2.50 -1.48 2.69
N ILE A 76 -2.54 -2.82 2.63
CA ILE A 76 -2.29 -3.68 3.80
C ILE A 76 -0.89 -3.42 4.36
N LEU A 77 0.16 -3.42 3.52
CA LEU A 77 1.53 -3.13 3.96
C LEU A 77 1.65 -1.75 4.62
N SER A 78 0.87 -0.76 4.17
CA SER A 78 0.84 0.57 4.79
C SER A 78 0.28 0.59 6.22
N THR A 79 -0.56 -0.40 6.58
CA THR A 79 -1.14 -0.51 7.94
C THR A 79 -0.21 -1.18 8.95
N LEU A 80 0.87 -1.83 8.49
CA LEU A 80 1.77 -2.57 9.36
C LEU A 80 2.68 -1.64 10.16
N SER A 81 3.03 -2.04 11.37
CA SER A 81 4.01 -1.38 12.23
C SER A 81 5.42 -1.91 11.96
N PRO A 82 6.51 -1.19 12.27
CA PRO A 82 7.88 -1.71 12.11
C PRO A 82 8.18 -2.99 12.91
N ASN A 83 7.37 -3.30 13.92
CA ASN A 83 7.47 -4.52 14.72
C ASN A 83 6.79 -5.74 14.07
N ASP A 84 5.97 -5.52 13.03
CA ASP A 84 5.29 -6.59 12.31
C ASP A 84 6.24 -7.21 11.29
N PHE A 85 6.02 -8.47 10.95
CA PHE A 85 6.76 -9.15 9.91
C PHE A 85 5.85 -9.59 8.76
N PHE A 86 6.42 -9.65 7.56
CA PHE A 86 5.70 -10.09 6.38
C PHE A 86 6.56 -10.98 5.49
N PHE A 87 5.89 -11.90 4.81
CA PHE A 87 6.45 -12.75 3.77
C PHE A 87 5.46 -12.84 2.61
N GLY A 88 5.94 -13.09 1.41
CA GLY A 88 5.12 -13.08 0.22
C GLY A 88 5.48 -14.19 -0.75
N VAL A 89 4.46 -14.88 -1.24
CA VAL A 89 4.57 -15.94 -2.24
C VAL A 89 3.52 -15.71 -3.32
N TYR A 90 3.92 -15.91 -4.57
CA TYR A 90 2.97 -16.00 -5.67
C TYR A 90 2.90 -17.45 -6.16
N PHE A 91 1.74 -17.84 -6.67
CA PHE A 91 1.51 -19.17 -7.21
C PHE A 91 0.82 -19.12 -8.58
N ASN A 92 1.24 -20.03 -9.46
CA ASN A 92 0.53 -20.39 -10.68
C ASN A 92 0.75 -21.89 -10.95
N SER A 93 1.42 -22.29 -12.03
CA SER A 93 2.01 -23.61 -12.18
C SER A 93 3.27 -23.83 -11.32
N VAL A 94 3.83 -22.77 -10.72
CA VAL A 94 5.00 -22.79 -9.85
C VAL A 94 4.71 -21.99 -8.57
N PHE A 95 5.34 -22.36 -7.47
CA PHE A 95 5.32 -21.65 -6.19
C PHE A 95 6.67 -20.97 -5.95
N ALA A 96 6.69 -19.64 -5.81
CA ALA A 96 7.94 -18.91 -5.64
C ALA A 96 7.79 -17.65 -4.76
N PRO A 97 8.82 -17.33 -3.96
CA PRO A 97 8.79 -16.13 -3.12
C PRO A 97 8.78 -14.87 -3.97
N VAL A 98 7.95 -13.92 -3.55
CA VAL A 98 7.85 -12.61 -4.20
C VAL A 98 9.14 -11.82 -4.02
N LEU A 99 9.74 -11.91 -2.83
CA LEU A 99 11.01 -11.28 -2.49
C LEU A 99 12.16 -12.30 -2.58
N PRO A 100 13.05 -12.19 -3.58
CA PRO A 100 14.19 -13.10 -3.71
C PRO A 100 15.25 -12.88 -2.61
N CYS A 101 15.34 -11.67 -2.06
CA CYS A 101 16.33 -11.30 -1.04
C CYS A 101 16.05 -11.90 0.35
N ALA A 102 14.87 -12.48 0.56
CA ALA A 102 14.47 -12.96 1.87
C ALA A 102 14.84 -14.42 2.13
N ASN A 103 15.41 -15.17 1.17
CA ASN A 103 15.75 -16.59 1.35
C ASN A 103 14.62 -17.46 1.97
N GLY A 104 13.36 -17.09 1.74
CA GLY A 104 12.20 -17.79 2.33
C GLY A 104 11.87 -17.41 3.79
N THR A 105 12.48 -16.37 4.34
CA THR A 105 12.20 -15.87 5.70
C THR A 105 11.29 -14.65 5.69
N PHE A 106 10.71 -14.39 6.85
CA PHE A 106 9.96 -13.16 7.10
C PHE A 106 10.88 -11.93 7.14
N LEU A 107 10.38 -10.79 6.66
CA LEU A 107 11.05 -9.51 6.77
C LEU A 107 10.27 -8.57 7.70
N PRO A 108 10.95 -7.78 8.54
CA PRO A 108 10.28 -6.78 9.36
C PRO A 108 9.71 -5.67 8.46
N ALA A 109 8.54 -5.14 8.80
CA ALA A 109 7.80 -4.16 8.04
C ALA A 109 8.32 -2.72 8.27
N THR A 110 9.64 -2.54 8.12
CA THR A 110 10.29 -1.21 8.18
C THR A 110 9.93 -0.38 6.94
N THR A 111 10.06 0.95 7.04
CA THR A 111 9.82 1.85 5.90
C THR A 111 10.67 1.51 4.69
N SER A 112 11.89 1.00 4.90
CA SER A 112 12.77 0.54 3.82
C SER A 112 12.27 -0.77 3.20
N ASN A 113 11.90 -1.76 4.02
CA ASN A 113 11.44 -3.06 3.54
C ASN A 113 10.07 -3.00 2.85
N LYS A 114 9.19 -2.10 3.29
CA LYS A 114 7.90 -1.82 2.64
C LYS A 114 8.05 -1.16 1.26
N LYS A 115 9.15 -0.41 1.05
CA LYS A 115 9.49 0.23 -0.22
C LYS A 115 10.21 -0.70 -1.20
N VAL A 116 10.71 -1.86 -0.73
CA VAL A 116 11.26 -2.88 -1.61
C VAL A 116 10.20 -3.20 -2.67
N PRO A 117 10.56 -3.24 -3.96
CA PRO A 117 9.60 -3.42 -5.03
C PRO A 117 9.13 -4.87 -5.05
N PHE A 118 8.33 -5.24 -4.05
CA PHE A 118 7.60 -6.49 -3.94
C PHE A 118 6.85 -6.80 -5.26
N PHE A 119 6.47 -5.76 -6.00
CA PHE A 119 5.74 -5.86 -7.26
C PHE A 119 6.60 -5.81 -8.53
N SER A 120 7.93 -5.63 -8.47
CA SER A 120 8.77 -5.62 -9.69
C SER A 120 8.69 -6.95 -10.44
N ARG A 121 8.53 -8.06 -9.69
CA ARG A 121 8.42 -9.42 -10.22
C ARG A 121 7.02 -9.76 -10.75
N LEU A 122 5.98 -9.09 -10.25
CA LEU A 122 4.59 -9.19 -10.72
C LEU A 122 4.33 -8.31 -11.96
N ASN A 123 5.39 -7.81 -12.60
CA ASN A 123 5.35 -6.94 -13.76
C ASN A 123 6.22 -7.50 -14.89
N THR A 124 5.91 -8.69 -15.38
CA THR A 124 6.35 -9.08 -16.72
C THR A 124 5.44 -8.40 -17.75
N ARG A 125 5.94 -7.28 -18.31
CA ARG A 125 5.48 -6.58 -19.53
C ARG A 125 4.11 -5.89 -19.49
N ILE A 126 4.03 -4.78 -18.75
CA ILE A 126 3.28 -3.62 -19.25
C ILE A 126 4.25 -2.44 -19.17
N TYR A 127 4.78 -2.02 -20.32
CA TYR A 127 5.44 -0.73 -20.43
C TYR A 127 4.43 0.31 -19.98
N PHE A 128 4.72 0.98 -18.87
CA PHE A 128 4.07 2.24 -18.50
C PHE A 128 4.59 3.31 -19.48
N THR A 129 4.19 3.24 -20.75
CA THR A 129 4.21 4.40 -21.65
C THR A 129 3.04 5.28 -21.27
N ILE A 130 3.20 6.03 -20.17
CA ILE A 130 2.50 7.30 -19.99
C ILE A 130 3.49 8.23 -19.30
N PHE A 131 4.25 8.96 -20.10
CA PHE A 131 4.58 10.38 -19.93
C PHE A 131 5.42 10.79 -21.14
N TYR A 132 4.78 11.12 -22.26
CA TYR A 132 5.14 12.33 -23.00
C TYR A 132 3.87 12.87 -23.67
N PHE A 133 3.67 14.15 -23.38
CA PHE A 133 2.59 15.02 -23.79
C PHE A 133 2.38 15.05 -25.31
N PHE A 134 1.11 15.28 -25.70
CA PHE A 134 0.65 15.95 -26.93
C PHE A 134 1.74 16.39 -27.93
N TYR A 135 1.74 15.81 -29.13
CA TYR A 135 1.76 16.59 -30.37
C TYR A 135 0.99 15.83 -31.45
N PHE A 136 -0.01 16.52 -31.98
CA PHE A 136 -0.75 16.18 -33.20
C PHE A 136 0.24 16.07 -34.38
N THR A 137 0.36 14.90 -35.01
CA THR A 137 0.74 14.81 -36.43
C THR A 137 0.02 13.64 -37.08
N THR A 138 -1.10 13.90 -37.76
CA THR A 138 -1.57 13.00 -38.82
C THR A 138 -0.90 13.45 -40.11
N SER A 139 0.26 12.87 -40.39
CA SER A 139 0.91 12.97 -41.69
C SER A 139 0.81 11.59 -42.35
N TYR A 140 0.27 11.56 -43.56
CA TYR A 140 0.31 10.46 -44.52
C TYR A 140 -0.57 9.23 -44.25
N MET A 141 -1.83 9.34 -44.67
CA MET A 141 -2.41 8.27 -45.49
C MET A 141 -1.72 8.34 -46.87
N ALA A 142 -0.94 7.31 -47.19
CA ALA A 142 -0.60 6.96 -48.55
C ALA A 142 -1.21 5.58 -48.82
N HIS A 143 -2.29 5.53 -49.59
CA HIS A 143 -2.54 4.50 -50.58
C HIS A 143 -3.73 4.90 -51.47
N ASN A 144 -3.41 4.98 -52.76
CA ASN A 144 -4.17 5.36 -53.97
C ASN A 144 -4.22 6.85 -54.31
#